data_AF-A0A7I8DGN3-F1
#
_entry.id   AF-A0A7I8DGN3-F1
#
_cell.length_a   1.000
_cell.length_b   1.000
_cell.length_c   1.000
_cell.angle_alpha   90.00
_cell.angle_beta   90.00
_cell.angle_gamma   90.00
#
_symmetry.space_group_name_H-M   'P 1'
#
loop_
_entity.id
_entity.type
_entity.pdbx_description
1 polymer ?
#
loop_
_entity_poly.entity_id
_entity_poly.type
_entity_poly.pdbx_seq_one_letter_code
_entity_poly.pdbx_strand_id
1 'polypeptide(L)' 'MFGKETKGLPNELIAANLDTCIRIPQVSDARSLNLSNAVAIVIYEALRQQGFPGLG' A
#
# COMPACT_ATOMS: atom_id res chain seq x y z
N MET A 1 -3.83 5.68 -1.64
CA MET A 1 -5.07 5.07 -2.19
C MET A 1 -4.82 3.58 -2.41
N PHE A 2 -5.87 2.75 -2.29
CA PHE A 2 -5.76 1.31 -2.54
C PHE A 2 -6.76 0.87 -3.61
N GLY A 3 -6.35 -0.05 -4.46
CA GLY A 3 -7.19 -0.64 -5.49
C GLY A 3 -8.12 -1.74 -4.96
N LYS A 4 -9.02 -2.21 -5.82
CA LYS A 4 -9.86 -3.38 -5.49
C LYS A 4 -8.98 -4.61 -5.35
N GLU A 5 -9.29 -5.49 -4.42
CA GLU A 5 -8.49 -6.70 -4.14
C GLU A 5 -8.22 -7.56 -5.39
N THR A 6 -9.23 -7.72 -6.25
CA THR A 6 -9.10 -8.54 -7.47
C THR A 6 -8.48 -7.80 -8.65
N LYS A 7 -8.79 -6.51 -8.81
CA LYS A 7 -8.50 -5.76 -10.05
C LYS A 7 -7.44 -4.66 -9.89
N GLY A 8 -6.98 -4.40 -8.67
CA GLY A 8 -6.08 -3.29 -8.39
C GLY A 8 -6.70 -1.93 -8.69
N LEU A 9 -5.85 -0.95 -8.98
CA LEU A 9 -6.24 0.37 -9.47
C LEU A 9 -6.30 0.35 -11.01
N PRO A 10 -7.17 1.16 -11.64
CA PRO A 10 -7.15 1.34 -13.09
C PRO A 10 -5.77 1.80 -13.58
N ASN A 11 -5.29 1.24 -14.68
CA ASN A 11 -3.97 1.55 -15.24
C ASN A 11 -3.79 3.04 -15.56
N GLU A 12 -4.84 3.72 -16.02
CA GLU A 12 -4.81 5.17 -16.31
C GLU A 12 -4.52 5.98 -15.05
N LEU A 13 -5.08 5.57 -13.91
CA LEU A 13 -4.86 6.23 -12.62
C LEU A 13 -3.44 5.98 -12.09
N ILE A 14 -2.90 4.78 -12.30
CA ILE A 14 -1.50 4.47 -12.00
C ILE A 14 -0.58 5.31 -12.87
N ALA A 15 -0.79 5.32 -14.19
CA ALA A 15 0.01 6.06 -15.15
C ALA A 15 0.05 7.57 -14.85
N ALA A 16 -1.08 8.13 -14.41
CA ALA A 16 -1.19 9.55 -14.05
C ALA A 16 -0.50 9.92 -12.72
N ASN A 17 -0.12 8.95 -11.88
CA ASN A 17 0.43 9.18 -10.54
C ASN A 17 1.68 8.31 -10.26
N LEU A 18 2.45 7.98 -11.31
CA LEU A 18 3.61 7.07 -11.21
C LEU A 18 4.66 7.55 -10.20
N ASP A 19 4.83 8.87 -10.08
CA ASP A 19 5.76 9.55 -9.17
C ASP A 19 5.43 9.33 -7.69
N THR A 20 4.15 9.09 -7.37
CA THR A 20 3.67 8.88 -6.00
C THR A 20 3.24 7.43 -5.75
N CYS A 21 3.38 6.55 -6.74
CA CYS A 21 3.10 5.14 -6.59
C CYS A 21 4.16 4.47 -5.69
N ILE A 22 3.68 3.76 -4.68
CA ILE A 22 4.52 2.97 -3.78
C ILE A 22 4.23 1.48 -3.95
N ARG A 23 5.26 0.65 -3.76
CA ARG A 23 5.14 -0.81 -3.80
C ARG A 23 5.65 -1.39 -2.48
N ILE A 24 4.83 -2.24 -1.85
CA ILE A 24 5.29 -3.05 -0.72
C ILE A 24 6.22 -4.14 -1.27
N PRO A 25 7.46 -4.28 -0.77
CA PRO A 25 8.34 -5.36 -1.18
C PRO A 25 7.72 -6.74 -0.89
N GLN A 26 7.81 -7.65 -1.85
CA GLN A 26 7.29 -9.01 -1.75
C GLN A 26 8.30 -9.99 -2.36
N VAL A 27 8.35 -11.22 -1.83
CA VAL A 27 9.11 -12.31 -2.45
C VAL A 27 8.52 -12.66 -3.81
N SER A 28 9.37 -13.10 -4.74
CA SER A 28 9.00 -13.35 -6.14
C SER A 28 7.88 -14.40 -6.32
N ASP A 29 7.79 -15.38 -5.42
CA ASP A 29 6.77 -16.44 -5.48
C ASP A 29 5.43 -16.05 -4.85
N ALA A 30 5.35 -14.88 -4.20
CA ALA A 30 4.10 -14.40 -3.61
C ALA A 30 3.22 -13.74 -4.67
N ARG A 31 1.94 -14.17 -4.76
CA ARG A 31 0.97 -13.62 -5.74
C ARG A 31 0.61 -12.16 -5.46
N SER A 32 0.11 -11.87 -4.26
CA SER A 32 -0.21 -10.53 -3.77
C SER A 32 -0.52 -10.61 -2.28
N LEU A 33 -0.36 -9.51 -1.55
CA LEU A 33 -0.89 -9.42 -0.18
C LEU A 33 -2.41 -9.25 -0.25
N ASN A 34 -3.11 -9.80 0.75
CA ASN A 34 -4.50 -9.42 0.97
C ASN A 34 -4.59 -7.90 1.22
N LEU A 35 -5.67 -7.29 0.73
CA LEU A 35 -5.86 -5.83 0.77
C LEU A 35 -5.78 -5.27 2.19
N SER A 36 -6.36 -5.95 3.19
CA SER A 36 -6.33 -5.48 4.58
C SER A 36 -4.91 -5.46 5.15
N ASN A 37 -4.10 -6.48 4.85
CA ASN A 37 -2.70 -6.54 5.27
C ASN A 37 -1.87 -5.44 4.61
N ALA A 38 -2.09 -5.18 3.32
CA ALA A 38 -1.41 -4.10 2.61
C ALA A 38 -1.74 -2.73 3.20
N VAL A 39 -3.02 -2.48 3.52
CA VAL A 39 -3.47 -1.25 4.19
C VAL A 39 -2.83 -1.11 5.57
N ALA A 40 -2.84 -2.19 6.38
CA ALA A 40 -2.25 -2.18 7.71
C ALA A 40 -0.76 -1.84 7.68
N ILE A 41 0.01 -2.46 6.79
CA ILE A 41 1.46 -2.19 6.63
C ILE A 41 1.70 -0.71 6.34
N VAL A 42 0.98 -0.14 5.37
CA VAL A 42 1.17 1.26 4.97
C VAL A 42 0.79 2.23 6.10
N ILE A 43 -0.33 1.97 6.79
CA ILE A 43 -0.77 2.81 7.92
C ILE A 43 0.25 2.76 9.05
N TYR A 44 0.68 1.57 9.48
CA TYR A 44 1.63 1.44 10.57
C TYR A 44 3.01 1.99 10.22
N GLU A 45 3.46 1.89 8.97
CA GLU A 45 4.71 2.53 8.55
C GLU A 45 4.60 4.06 8.59
N ALA A 46 3.49 4.63 8.10
CA ALA A 46 3.26 6.08 8.18
C ALA A 46 3.18 6.57 9.64
N LEU A 47 2.50 5.82 10.51
CA LEU A 47 2.44 6.12 11.94
C LEU A 47 3.81 5.99 12.60
N ARG A 48 4.59 4.95 12.28
CA ARG A 48 5.95 4.75 12.81
C ARG A 48 6.84 5.93 12.47
N GLN A 49 6.79 6.43 11.23
CA GLN A 49 7.54 7.62 10.81
C GLN A 49 7.15 8.89 11.57
N GLN A 50 5.90 8.98 12.03
CA GLN A 50 5.38 10.08 12.83
C GLN A 50 5.54 9.88 14.35
N GLY A 51 6.12 8.76 14.78
CA GLY A 51 6.27 8.44 16.19
C GLY A 51 4.98 8.00 16.89
N PHE A 52 4.05 7.37 16.17
CA PHE A 52 2.78 6.84 16.70
C PHE A 52 1.94 7.88 17.47
N PRO A 53 1.60 9.04 16.87
CA PRO A 53 0.86 10.08 17.56
C PRO A 53 -0.52 9.58 18.03
N GLY A 54 -0.86 9.85 19.29
CA GLY A 54 -2.15 9.46 19.89
C GLY A 54 -2.27 7.95 20.22
N LEU A 55 -1.20 7.18 20.07
CA LEU A 55 -1.13 5.76 20.44
C LEU A 55 -0.13 5.50 21.59
N GLY A 56 0.01 6.48 22.49
CA GLY A 56 0.86 6.43 23.69
C GLY A 56 0.07 6.49 24.98
#